data_AF-A0A523AL45-F1
#
_entry.id   AF-A0A523AL45-F1
#
_cell.length_a   1.000
_cell.length_b   1.000
_cell.length_c   1.000
_cell.angle_alpha   90.00
_cell.angle_beta   90.00
_cell.angle_gamma   90.00
#
_symmetry.space_group_name_H-M   'P 1'
#
loop_
_entity.id
_entity.type
_entity.pdbx_description
1 polymer ?
#
loop_
_entity_poly.entity_id
_entity_poly.type
_entity_poly.pdbx_seq_one_letter_code
_entity_poly.pdbx_strand_id
1 'polypeptide(L)'
;MLRNARRVLRHWMSNSYKKAAVRKFAEKIRRGYPHWLTFVTESGVEPTNNRAERALRELVVQRKIIGTLRNEKGIFIYETLPTLLATWKQRGLDPQGELSRALTEAWQGMRESERSRRPTA
;
A
#
# COMPACT_ATOMS: atom_id res chain seq x y z
N MET A 1 6.70 28.20 -9.13
CA MET A 1 5.59 27.30 -9.54
C MET A 1 4.84 26.68 -8.35
N LEU A 2 5.50 25.86 -7.50
CA LEU A 2 4.86 25.15 -6.36
C LEU A 2 4.12 26.06 -5.36
N ARG A 3 4.71 27.21 -4.99
CA ARG A 3 4.07 28.18 -4.08
C ARG A 3 2.73 28.70 -4.62
N ASN A 4 2.67 28.97 -5.92
CA ASN A 4 1.45 29.45 -6.58
C ASN A 4 0.39 28.34 -6.63
N ALA A 5 0.77 27.12 -7.02
CA ALA A 5 -0.14 25.97 -7.03
C ALA A 5 -0.74 25.70 -5.63
N ARG A 6 0.10 25.68 -4.59
CA ARG A 6 -0.33 25.52 -3.19
C ARG A 6 -1.30 26.62 -2.73
N ARG A 7 -1.05 27.88 -3.13
CA ARG A 7 -1.91 29.02 -2.81
C ARG A 7 -3.28 28.88 -3.47
N VAL A 8 -3.31 28.55 -4.76
CA VAL A 8 -4.55 28.36 -5.53
C VAL A 8 -5.38 27.22 -4.95
N LEU A 9 -4.76 26.07 -4.67
CA LEU A 9 -5.44 24.94 -4.03
C LEU A 9 -6.04 25.33 -2.67
N ARG A 10 -5.31 26.07 -1.83
CA ARG A 10 -5.85 26.54 -0.54
C ARG A 10 -7.08 27.42 -0.72
N HIS A 11 -7.03 28.36 -1.66
CA HIS A 11 -8.16 29.23 -1.95
C HIS A 11 -9.42 28.42 -2.30
N TRP A 12 -9.31 27.44 -3.20
CA TRP A 12 -10.46 26.60 -3.56
C TRP A 12 -10.93 25.71 -2.40
N MET A 13 -10.04 25.21 -1.55
CA MET A 13 -10.45 24.38 -0.41
C MET A 13 -11.12 25.18 0.70
N SER A 14 -10.81 26.47 0.85
CA SER A 14 -11.42 27.35 1.86
C SER A 14 -12.81 27.88 1.47
N ASN A 15 -13.21 27.70 0.20
CA ASN A 15 -14.46 28.25 -0.29
C ASN A 15 -15.68 27.47 0.23
N SER A 16 -16.77 28.21 0.49
CA SER A 16 -18.08 27.65 0.79
C SER A 16 -18.78 27.23 -0.51
N TYR A 17 -19.07 25.94 -0.65
CA TYR A 17 -19.77 25.42 -1.84
C TYR A 17 -21.22 25.01 -1.53
N LYS A 18 -22.16 25.52 -2.33
CA LYS A 18 -23.60 25.21 -2.18
C LYS A 18 -23.96 23.76 -2.51
N LYS A 19 -23.30 23.16 -3.50
CA LYS A 19 -23.58 21.77 -3.94
C LYS A 19 -22.86 20.75 -3.05
N ALA A 20 -23.59 19.75 -2.57
CA ALA A 20 -23.04 18.70 -1.70
C ALA A 20 -21.90 17.90 -2.34
N ALA A 21 -22.01 17.57 -3.63
CA ALA A 21 -20.94 16.88 -4.36
C ALA A 21 -19.63 17.67 -4.37
N VAL A 22 -19.71 18.99 -4.58
CA VAL A 22 -18.54 19.88 -4.60
C VAL A 22 -17.93 20.01 -3.20
N ARG A 23 -18.75 20.10 -2.14
CA ARG A 23 -18.25 20.05 -0.75
C ARG A 23 -17.49 18.77 -0.46
N LYS A 24 -18.05 17.61 -0.82
CA LYS A 24 -17.36 16.31 -0.63
C LYS A 24 -16.04 16.25 -1.40
N PHE A 25 -16.02 16.79 -2.61
CA PHE A 25 -14.79 16.86 -3.41
C PHE A 25 -13.75 17.78 -2.78
N ALA A 26 -14.12 19.01 -2.40
CA ALA A 26 -13.23 19.97 -1.74
C ALA A 26 -12.65 19.38 -0.43
N GLU A 27 -13.46 18.67 0.34
CA GLU A 27 -13.02 17.97 1.55
C GLU A 27 -12.02 16.85 1.24
N LYS A 28 -12.24 16.07 0.18
CA LYS A 28 -11.28 15.05 -0.29
C LYS A 28 -9.94 15.69 -0.66
N ILE A 29 -9.97 16.80 -1.39
CA ILE A 29 -8.76 17.56 -1.75
C ILE A 29 -8.09 18.12 -0.49
N ARG A 30 -8.85 18.63 0.49
CA ARG A 30 -8.32 19.13 1.76
C ARG A 30 -7.57 18.04 2.54
N ARG A 31 -8.13 16.84 2.64
CA ARG A 31 -7.49 15.70 3.33
C ARG A 31 -6.16 15.29 2.69
N GLY A 32 -6.09 15.31 1.36
CA GLY A 32 -4.86 14.97 0.62
C GLY A 32 -3.88 16.14 0.42
N TYR A 33 -4.21 17.34 0.91
CA TYR A 33 -3.47 18.58 0.59
C TYR A 33 -1.94 18.48 0.76
N PRO A 34 -1.41 17.87 1.84
CA PRO A 34 0.04 17.74 2.00
C PRO A 34 0.73 16.94 0.88
N HIS A 35 -0.01 16.09 0.16
CA HIS A 35 0.54 15.08 -0.75
C HIS A 35 0.24 15.30 -2.24
N TRP A 36 -0.70 16.17 -2.61
CA TRP A 36 -1.10 16.32 -4.04
C TRP A 36 0.01 16.80 -4.96
N LEU A 37 1.00 17.51 -4.43
CA LEU A 37 2.08 18.12 -5.23
C LEU A 37 3.45 17.49 -4.96
N THR A 38 3.48 16.29 -4.34
CA THR A 38 4.73 15.56 -4.07
C THR A 38 5.54 15.32 -5.34
N PHE A 39 4.88 15.04 -6.48
CA PHE A 39 5.54 14.87 -7.78
C PHE A 39 6.31 16.10 -8.28
N VAL A 40 6.03 17.30 -7.72
CA VAL A 40 6.74 18.54 -8.08
C VAL A 40 8.04 18.68 -7.30
N THR A 41 8.14 18.09 -6.11
CA THR A 41 9.33 18.18 -5.23
C THR A 41 10.18 16.93 -5.26
N GLU A 42 9.56 15.76 -5.38
CA GLU A 42 10.23 14.47 -5.33
C GLU A 42 10.44 13.92 -6.74
N SER A 43 11.71 13.85 -7.16
CA SER A 43 12.09 13.20 -8.41
C SER A 43 11.71 11.72 -8.38
N GLY A 44 11.17 11.20 -9.49
CA GLY A 44 10.76 9.80 -9.62
C GLY A 44 9.33 9.50 -9.16
N VAL A 45 8.61 10.48 -8.59
CA VAL A 45 7.17 10.35 -8.34
C VAL A 45 6.39 10.81 -9.58
N GLU A 46 5.64 9.91 -10.20
CA GLU A 46 4.79 10.23 -11.35
C GLU A 46 3.66 11.21 -10.94
N PRO A 47 3.25 12.14 -11.82
CA PRO A 47 2.10 13.03 -11.58
C PRO A 47 0.76 12.30 -11.68
N THR A 48 0.76 10.98 -11.91
CA THR A 48 -0.42 10.15 -12.10
C THR A 48 -0.47 9.02 -11.06
N ASN A 49 -1.67 8.56 -10.75
CA ASN A 49 -1.87 7.42 -9.84
C ASN A 49 -1.67 6.05 -10.52
N ASN A 50 -1.23 6.02 -11.78
CA ASN A 50 -1.19 4.81 -12.62
C ASN A 50 -0.32 3.71 -12.00
N ARG A 51 0.79 4.07 -11.34
CA ARG A 51 1.65 3.10 -10.64
C ARG A 51 0.90 2.39 -9.51
N ALA A 52 0.19 3.13 -8.67
CA ALA A 52 -0.55 2.56 -7.55
C ALA A 52 -1.76 1.74 -8.03
N GLU A 53 -2.51 2.24 -9.01
CA GLU A 53 -3.64 1.50 -9.60
C GLU A 53 -3.21 0.19 -10.24
N ARG A 54 -2.09 0.19 -10.98
CA ARG A 54 -1.51 -1.03 -11.55
C ARG A 54 -1.12 -2.03 -10.46
N ALA A 55 -0.51 -1.57 -9.37
CA ALA A 55 -0.14 -2.44 -8.25
C ALA A 55 -1.36 -3.08 -7.56
N LEU A 56 -2.49 -2.35 -7.48
CA LEU A 56 -3.71 -2.86 -6.84
C LEU A 56 -4.58 -3.71 -7.77
N ARG A 57 -4.45 -3.57 -9.10
CA ARG A 57 -5.36 -4.20 -10.06
C ARG A 57 -5.37 -5.73 -9.95
N GLU A 58 -4.20 -6.34 -9.82
CA GLU A 58 -4.08 -7.79 -9.66
C GLU A 58 -4.77 -8.27 -8.37
N LEU A 59 -4.55 -7.57 -7.25
CA LEU A 59 -5.21 -7.86 -5.98
C LEU A 59 -6.74 -7.72 -6.04
N VAL A 60 -7.26 -6.75 -6.79
CA VAL A 60 -8.70 -6.58 -6.96
C VAL A 60 -9.30 -7.73 -7.77
N VAL A 61 -8.62 -8.18 -8.83
CA VAL A 61 -9.06 -9.31 -9.65
C VAL A 61 -9.03 -10.61 -8.85
N GLN A 62 -7.92 -10.89 -8.18
CA GLN A 62 -7.76 -12.08 -7.35
C GLN A 62 -8.83 -12.14 -6.24
N ARG A 63 -9.13 -11.01 -5.59
CA ARG A 63 -10.19 -10.92 -4.56
C ARG A 63 -11.57 -11.25 -5.13
N LYS A 64 -11.86 -10.83 -6.36
CA LYS A 64 -13.13 -11.14 -7.03
C LYS A 64 -13.24 -12.63 -7.36
N ILE A 65 -12.14 -13.24 -7.83
CA ILE A 65 -12.10 -14.68 -8.17
C ILE A 65 -12.37 -15.54 -6.92
N ILE A 66 -11.75 -15.21 -5.79
CA ILE A 66 -11.90 -15.98 -4.54
C ILE A 66 -13.21 -15.69 -3.78
N GLY A 67 -14.05 -14.77 -4.29
CA GLY A 67 -15.40 -14.49 -3.78
C GLY A 67 -15.48 -13.66 -2.50
N THR A 68 -14.45 -13.64 -1.65
CA THR A 68 -14.11 -12.67 -0.59
C THR A 68 -13.21 -13.35 0.44
N LEU A 69 -12.54 -12.54 1.28
CA LEU A 69 -11.86 -13.03 2.48
C LEU A 69 -12.88 -13.15 3.61
N ARG A 70 -12.93 -14.30 4.30
CA ARG A 70 -13.98 -14.65 5.27
C ARG A 70 -13.50 -14.71 6.73
N ASN A 71 -12.21 -14.49 6.97
CA ASN A 71 -11.62 -14.47 8.32
C ASN A 71 -10.34 -13.63 8.34
N GLU A 72 -9.92 -13.22 9.54
CA GLU A 72 -8.74 -12.37 9.76
C GLU A 72 -7.45 -13.04 9.27
N LYS A 73 -7.30 -14.35 9.47
CA LYS A 73 -6.14 -15.11 8.99
C LYS A 73 -5.98 -15.02 7.46
N GLY A 74 -7.08 -15.15 6.73
CA GLY A 74 -7.12 -15.04 5.27
C GLY A 74 -6.83 -13.62 4.80
N ILE A 75 -7.33 -12.61 5.52
CA ILE A 75 -6.99 -11.20 5.27
C ILE A 75 -5.49 -10.98 5.42
N PHE A 76 -4.93 -11.40 6.56
CA PHE A 76 -3.51 -11.26 6.85
C PHE A 76 -2.62 -11.89 5.78
N ILE A 77 -2.90 -13.13 5.38
CA ILE A 77 -2.13 -13.82 4.33
C ILE A 77 -2.23 -13.08 3.00
N TYR A 78 -3.45 -12.66 2.64
CA TYR A 78 -3.73 -11.99 1.37
C TYR A 78 -3.14 -10.59 1.27
N GLU A 79 -2.95 -9.89 2.39
CA GLU A 79 -2.26 -8.60 2.42
C GLU A 79 -0.73 -8.79 2.46
N THR A 80 -0.25 -9.82 3.15
CA THR A 80 1.18 -10.05 3.37
C THR A 80 1.89 -10.58 2.13
N LEU A 81 1.42 -11.70 1.55
CA LEU A 81 2.13 -12.36 0.45
C LEU A 81 2.30 -11.44 -0.78
N PRO A 82 1.25 -10.78 -1.28
CA PRO A 82 1.39 -9.91 -2.45
C PRO A 82 2.24 -8.68 -2.14
N THR A 83 2.21 -8.16 -0.91
CA THR A 83 3.08 -7.03 -0.50
C THR A 83 4.55 -7.44 -0.52
N LEU A 84 4.89 -8.63 -0.03
CA LEU A 84 6.26 -9.16 -0.09
C LEU A 84 6.71 -9.31 -1.55
N LEU A 85 5.91 -9.99 -2.38
CA LEU A 85 6.21 -10.20 -3.80
C LEU A 85 6.38 -8.87 -4.55
N ALA A 86 5.47 -7.90 -4.32
CA ALA A 86 5.55 -6.59 -4.92
C ALA A 86 6.80 -5.83 -4.47
N THR A 87 7.18 -5.94 -3.19
CA THR A 87 8.37 -5.29 -2.63
C THR A 87 9.65 -5.87 -3.21
N TRP A 88 9.78 -7.20 -3.28
CA TRP A 88 10.94 -7.86 -3.86
C TRP A 88 11.10 -7.51 -5.34
N LYS A 89 10.01 -7.57 -6.11
CA LYS A 89 10.01 -7.17 -7.52
C LYS A 89 10.42 -5.70 -7.70
N GLN A 90 9.94 -4.79 -6.84
CA GLN A 90 10.33 -3.37 -6.88
C GLN A 90 11.80 -3.13 -6.52
N ARG A 91 12.39 -4.01 -5.71
CA ARG A 91 13.82 -3.98 -5.36
C ARG A 91 14.72 -4.70 -6.37
N GLY A 92 14.16 -5.29 -7.43
CA GLY A 92 14.91 -6.06 -8.41
C GLY A 92 15.39 -7.43 -7.91
N LEU A 93 14.76 -7.95 -6.85
CA LEU A 93 15.04 -9.28 -6.30
C LEU A 93 14.19 -10.35 -6.99
N ASP A 94 14.66 -11.60 -6.99
CA ASP A 94 13.89 -12.75 -7.45
C ASP A 94 12.80 -13.10 -6.41
N PRO A 95 11.49 -12.90 -6.72
CA PRO A 95 10.44 -13.15 -5.75
C PRO A 95 10.34 -14.62 -5.31
N GLN A 96 10.71 -15.57 -6.17
CA GLN A 96 10.65 -16.99 -5.83
C GLN A 96 11.76 -17.35 -4.83
N GLY A 97 13.00 -16.96 -5.13
CA GLY A 97 14.14 -17.15 -4.23
C GLY A 97 13.92 -16.49 -2.87
N GLU A 98 13.45 -15.24 -2.86
CA GLU A 98 13.18 -14.52 -1.62
C GLU A 98 12.04 -15.15 -0.80
N LEU A 99 10.98 -15.65 -1.45
CA LEU A 99 9.92 -16.38 -0.76
C LEU A 99 10.46 -17.67 -0.12
N SER A 100 11.24 -18.44 -0.86
CA SER A 100 11.85 -19.69 -0.35
C SER A 100 12.78 -19.40 0.83
N ARG A 101 13.58 -18.34 0.75
CA ARG A 101 14.48 -17.89 1.81
C ARG A 101 13.70 -17.52 3.06
N ALA A 102 12.71 -16.64 2.93
CA ALA A 102 11.89 -16.18 4.05
C ALA A 102 11.15 -17.32 4.76
N LEU A 103 10.59 -18.27 3.99
CA LEU A 103 9.93 -19.45 4.55
C LEU A 103 10.91 -20.37 5.29
N THR A 104 12.11 -20.55 4.73
CA THR A 104 13.15 -21.38 5.35
C THR A 104 13.64 -20.76 6.66
N GLU A 105 13.92 -19.46 6.68
CA GLU A 105 14.32 -18.72 7.90
C GLU A 105 13.24 -18.80 8.98
N ALA A 106 11.98 -18.55 8.62
CA ALA A 106 10.86 -18.66 9.55
C ALA A 106 10.73 -20.08 10.12
N TRP A 107 10.88 -21.10 9.26
CA TRP A 107 10.84 -22.49 9.68
C TRP A 107 11.96 -22.84 10.67
N GLN A 108 13.19 -22.36 10.44
CA GLN A 108 14.30 -22.58 11.38
C GLN A 108 14.03 -21.95 12.74
N GLY A 109 13.58 -20.68 12.77
CA GLY A 109 13.26 -19.99 14.02
C GLY A 109 12.16 -20.69 14.82
N MET A 110 11.16 -21.25 14.14
CA MET A 110 10.12 -22.07 14.80
C MET A 110 10.73 -23.31 15.46
N ARG A 111 11.58 -24.07 14.76
CA ARG A 111 12.23 -25.27 15.32
C ARG A 111 13.12 -24.97 16.52
N GLU A 112 13.84 -23.85 16.49
CA GLU A 112 14.69 -23.41 17.60
C GLU A 112 13.84 -23.01 18.82
N SER A 113 12.74 -22.29 18.60
CA SER A 113 11.80 -21.91 19.66
C SER A 113 11.13 -23.12 20.32
N GLU A 114 10.77 -24.14 19.53
CA GLU A 114 10.20 -25.40 20.02
C GLU A 114 11.23 -26.21 20.82
N ARG A 115 12.48 -26.24 20.36
CA ARG A 115 13.59 -26.91 21.06
C ARG A 115 13.87 -26.24 22.41
N SER A 116 13.81 -24.91 22.49
CA SER A 116 14.00 -24.15 23.73
C SER A 116 12.84 -24.29 24.74
N ARG A 117 11.65 -24.72 24.31
CA ARG A 117 10.47 -24.91 25.17
C ARG A 117 10.33 -26.33 25.72
N ARG A 118 11.11 -27.31 25.23
CA ARG A 118 11.11 -28.66 25.78
C ARG A 118 11.92 -28.66 27.09
N PRO A 119 11.36 -29.15 28.21
CA PRO A 119 12.11 -29.24 29.46
C PRO A 119 13.27 -30.23 29.29
N THR A 120 14.45 -29.87 29.78
CA THR A 120 15.56 -30.81 29.99
C THR A 120 15.10 -31.88 30.98
N ALA A 121 15.10 -33.14 30.53
CA ALA A 121 14.83 -34.31 31.35
C ALA A 121 15.90 -34.50 32.43
#